data_AF-A0AAV3RYA5-F1
#
_entry.id   AF-A0AAV3RYA5-F1
#
_cell.length_a   1.000
_cell.length_b   1.000
_cell.length_c   1.000
_cell.angle_alpha   90.00
_cell.angle_beta   90.00
_cell.angle_gamma   90.00
#
_symmetry.space_group_name_H-M   'P 1'
#
loop_
_entity.id
_entity.type
_entity.pdbx_description
1 polymer ?
#
loop_
_entity_poly.entity_id
_entity_poly.type
_entity_poly.pdbx_seq_one_letter_code
_entity_poly.pdbx_strand_id
1 'polypeptide(L)'
;MAMRANSGKRSPNDGIIFKKLSKDRISNLPESIRSLILSFLPTVDAVTTCVLSSKWRNLWTTISSISMDDSHPPFRCRTVEQNSLSNMKFARFANRVLLFHNLQSLKKFSLSCNVDSILYDVQGWISTAVFKNVQELDLSIHSGFPVQLPNNLFTCKTLEKLRLHGSILVETPTNISLPILRTLKLEAVEYEDDECPKKIVSSCPCLKSLAIRRGHNDNVGTFAVSSASLRDLDISKGHLDESTIIKFEINAPNVPCIIIRGTTFKNLKLEF
;
A
#
# COMPACT_ATOMS: atom_id res chain seq x y z
N MET A 1 79.50 13.02 15.11
CA MET A 1 78.14 12.48 14.89
C MET A 1 77.20 13.27 15.80
N ALA A 2 76.25 13.98 15.21
CA ALA A 2 75.48 15.06 15.82
C ALA A 2 74.18 14.58 16.51
N MET A 3 73.56 15.55 17.23
CA MET A 3 72.18 15.64 17.76
C MET A 3 72.06 15.41 19.27
N ARG A 4 72.16 16.48 20.08
CA ARG A 4 71.13 17.47 20.49
C ARG A 4 70.06 16.91 21.44
N ALA A 5 70.16 17.37 22.68
CA ALA A 5 69.11 17.38 23.68
C ALA A 5 67.92 18.24 23.22
N ASN A 6 66.70 17.82 23.54
CA ASN A 6 65.56 18.73 23.59
C ASN A 6 64.61 18.35 24.73
N SER A 7 64.75 19.09 25.83
CA SER A 7 63.82 19.17 26.95
C SER A 7 62.72 20.18 26.61
N GLY A 8 61.58 19.68 26.12
CA GLY A 8 60.40 20.48 25.78
C GLY A 8 59.25 20.24 26.77
N LYS A 9 58.97 21.26 27.57
CA LYS A 9 57.97 21.35 28.64
C LYS A 9 56.56 20.90 28.20
N ARG A 10 55.90 20.07 29.02
CA ARG A 10 54.44 19.93 29.05
C ARG A 10 53.83 21.21 29.63
N SER A 11 53.02 21.94 28.86
CA SER A 11 52.07 22.91 29.42
C SER A 11 50.66 22.27 29.49
N PRO A 12 49.98 22.36 30.64
CA PRO A 12 48.54 22.16 30.75
C PRO A 12 47.79 23.49 30.51
N ASN A 13 46.46 23.43 30.37
CA ASN A 13 45.49 24.52 30.17
C ASN A 13 45.28 24.95 28.71
N ASP A 14 44.10 25.33 28.24
CA ASP A 14 42.72 25.38 28.75
C ASP A 14 41.86 25.74 27.53
N GLY A 15 40.63 25.22 27.46
CA GLY A 15 39.59 25.71 26.53
C GLY A 15 39.85 25.37 25.06
N ILE A 16 38.96 24.72 24.33
CA ILE A 16 37.55 25.03 24.20
C ILE A 16 36.88 23.71 23.87
N ILE A 17 36.03 23.23 24.79
CA ILE A 17 34.98 22.28 24.44
C ILE A 17 34.14 23.02 23.40
N PHE A 18 34.26 22.66 22.11
CA PHE A 18 33.28 23.03 21.10
C PHE A 18 31.97 22.26 21.37
N LYS A 19 31.37 22.45 22.56
CA LYS A 19 29.96 22.21 22.81
C LYS A 19 29.20 23.44 22.33
N LYS A 20 29.30 23.72 21.03
CA LYS A 20 28.14 24.25 20.34
C LYS A 20 27.23 23.04 20.12
N LEU A 21 26.63 22.56 21.22
CA LEU A 21 25.41 21.76 21.14
C LEU A 21 24.45 22.66 20.38
N SER A 22 24.32 22.44 19.07
CA SER A 22 23.16 22.93 18.34
C SER A 22 21.98 22.45 19.18
N LYS A 23 21.27 23.41 19.82
CA LYS A 23 20.13 23.09 20.66
C LYS A 23 19.21 22.24 19.78
N ASP A 24 19.00 20.98 20.15
CA ASP A 24 18.19 20.07 19.35
C ASP A 24 16.73 20.53 19.45
N ARG A 25 16.37 21.52 18.62
CA ARG A 25 15.08 22.19 18.65
C ARG A 25 13.97 21.23 18.23
N ILE A 26 14.29 20.28 17.34
CA ILE A 26 13.34 19.34 16.76
C ILE A 26 12.99 18.23 17.75
N SER A 27 13.98 17.62 18.43
CA SER A 27 13.68 16.63 19.49
C SER A 27 13.12 17.24 20.77
N ASN A 28 13.16 18.56 20.92
CA ASN A 28 12.54 19.27 22.05
C ASN A 28 11.10 19.72 21.77
N LEU A 29 10.56 19.45 20.58
CA LEU A 29 9.15 19.65 20.30
C LEU A 29 8.29 18.68 21.12
N PRO A 30 7.05 19.09 21.49
CA PRO A 30 6.07 18.18 22.08
C PRO A 30 5.90 16.91 21.24
N GLU A 31 5.64 15.79 21.90
CA GLU A 31 5.46 14.51 21.22
C GLU A 31 4.40 14.56 20.13
N SER A 32 3.27 15.21 20.40
CA SER A 32 2.19 15.40 19.42
C SER A 32 2.65 16.05 18.12
N ILE A 33 3.53 17.04 18.19
CA ILE A 33 4.09 17.72 17.01
C ILE A 33 5.06 16.80 16.28
N ARG A 34 5.86 16.00 16.99
CA ARG A 34 6.79 15.05 16.36
C ARG A 34 6.04 13.91 15.67
N SER A 35 4.98 13.38 16.29
CA SER A 35 4.09 12.41 15.67
C SER A 35 3.36 12.99 14.45
N LEU A 36 2.94 14.26 14.52
CA LEU A 36 2.37 14.97 13.37
C LEU A 36 3.40 15.08 12.23
N ILE A 37 4.65 15.44 12.52
CA ILE A 37 5.73 15.46 11.51
C ILE A 37 5.87 14.08 10.86
N LEU A 38 5.94 13.00 11.65
CA LEU A 38 6.06 11.64 11.12
C LEU A 38 4.86 11.22 10.28
N SER A 39 3.66 11.73 10.57
CA SER A 39 2.45 11.42 9.78
C SER A 39 2.49 11.96 8.35
N PHE A 40 3.37 12.93 8.07
CA PHE A 40 3.61 13.47 6.73
C PHE A 40 4.76 12.78 5.98
N LEU A 41 5.52 11.92 6.65
CA LEU A 41 6.65 11.23 6.05
C LEU A 41 6.21 9.90 5.43
N PRO A 42 6.86 9.46 4.32
CA PRO A 42 6.83 8.07 3.91
C PRO A 42 7.23 7.15 5.07
N THR A 43 6.65 5.95 5.15
CA THR A 43 6.89 5.05 6.29
C THR A 43 8.36 4.68 6.46
N VAL A 44 9.10 4.53 5.37
CA VAL A 44 10.55 4.29 5.40
C VAL A 44 11.27 5.44 6.12
N ASP A 45 10.96 6.67 5.74
CA ASP A 45 11.56 7.87 6.34
C ASP A 45 11.14 8.02 7.80
N ALA A 46 9.87 7.79 8.11
CA ALA A 46 9.36 7.80 9.48
C ALA A 46 10.13 6.81 10.38
N VAL A 47 10.35 5.58 9.90
CA VAL A 47 11.15 4.56 10.61
C VAL A 47 12.61 4.98 10.70
N THR A 48 13.20 5.61 9.68
CA THR A 48 14.61 6.03 9.76
C THR A 48 14.83 7.11 10.83
N THR A 49 13.83 7.92 11.17
CA THR A 49 13.95 8.92 12.26
C THR A 49 14.30 8.31 13.63
N CYS A 50 14.13 6.99 13.81
CA CYS A 50 14.48 6.29 15.05
C CYS A 50 15.92 6.48 15.49
N VAL A 51 16.83 6.73 14.55
CA VAL A 51 18.26 6.87 14.81
C VAL A 51 18.64 8.29 15.27
N LEU A 52 17.73 9.26 15.14
CA LEU A 52 18.01 10.67 15.45
C LEU A 52 18.21 10.91 16.95
N SER A 53 17.34 10.35 17.80
CA SER A 53 17.52 10.35 19.25
C SER A 53 16.59 9.35 19.94
N SER A 54 16.81 9.09 21.23
CA SER A 54 15.92 8.25 22.05
C SER A 54 14.47 8.73 22.02
N LYS A 55 14.23 10.03 21.83
CA LYS A 55 12.90 10.61 21.78
C LYS A 55 12.16 10.27 20.48
N TRP A 56 12.85 9.96 19.38
CA TRP A 56 12.24 9.60 18.08
C TRP A 56 12.06 8.09 17.89
N ARG A 57 12.84 7.28 18.62
CA ARG A 57 12.96 5.82 18.46
C ARG A 57 11.65 5.07 18.28
N ASN A 58 10.60 5.43 19.01
CA ASN A 58 9.34 4.69 19.00
C ASN A 58 8.16 5.48 18.41
N LEU A 59 8.35 6.74 18.00
CA LEU A 59 7.22 7.56 17.54
C LEU A 59 6.56 7.00 16.29
N TRP A 60 7.35 6.47 15.37
CA TRP A 60 6.84 5.86 14.14
C TRP A 60 5.87 4.70 14.41
N THR A 61 5.97 4.02 15.57
CA THR A 61 5.08 2.89 15.91
C THR A 61 3.63 3.30 16.07
N THR A 62 3.37 4.61 16.19
CA THR A 62 2.04 5.22 16.37
C THR A 62 1.51 5.95 15.15
N ILE A 63 2.14 5.80 13.98
CA ILE A 63 1.60 6.39 12.74
C ILE A 63 0.31 5.68 12.33
N SER A 64 -0.67 6.46 11.86
CA SER A 64 -1.97 5.93 11.43
C SER A 64 -1.94 5.32 10.02
N SER A 65 -0.88 5.57 9.26
CA SER A 65 -0.77 5.19 7.86
C SER A 65 0.56 4.49 7.59
N ILE A 66 0.51 3.30 7.03
CA ILE A 66 1.67 2.51 6.62
C ILE A 66 1.67 2.43 5.10
N SER A 67 2.79 2.78 4.47
CA SER A 67 3.01 2.68 3.03
C SER A 67 4.35 2.01 2.78
N MET A 68 4.32 0.86 2.12
CA MET A 68 5.50 0.07 1.80
C MET A 68 5.59 -0.10 0.29
N ASP A 69 6.74 0.26 -0.27
CA ASP A 69 6.99 0.23 -1.72
C ASP A 69 8.41 -0.26 -1.98
N ASP A 70 8.54 -1.40 -2.66
CA ASP A 70 9.84 -1.98 -3.00
C ASP A 70 10.50 -1.35 -4.24
N SER A 71 9.77 -0.53 -4.98
CA SER A 71 10.26 0.16 -6.19
C SER A 71 11.09 1.42 -5.87
N HIS A 72 11.14 1.82 -4.60
CA HIS A 72 11.86 3.01 -4.12
C HIS A 72 13.09 2.66 -3.28
N PRO A 73 14.13 3.51 -3.25
CA PRO A 73 15.24 3.35 -2.32
C PRO A 73 14.73 3.24 -0.86
N PRO A 74 15.34 2.40 0.00
CA PRO A 74 16.54 1.59 -0.23
C PRO A 74 16.28 0.20 -0.80
N PHE A 75 15.05 -0.11 -1.21
CA PHE A 75 14.62 -1.43 -1.69
C PHE A 75 14.68 -1.57 -3.21
N ARG A 76 14.68 -0.45 -3.94
CA ARG A 76 14.78 -0.46 -5.39
C ARG A 76 16.02 -1.20 -5.84
N CYS A 77 15.80 -2.27 -6.58
CA CYS A 77 16.86 -2.99 -7.25
C CYS A 77 17.16 -2.41 -8.63
N ARG A 78 18.43 -2.44 -9.07
CA ARG A 78 18.84 -2.03 -10.44
C ARG A 78 19.41 -3.18 -11.28
N THR A 79 19.75 -4.32 -10.67
CA THR A 79 20.39 -5.46 -11.33
C THR A 79 19.82 -6.77 -10.82
N VAL A 80 19.87 -7.84 -11.62
CA VAL A 80 19.32 -9.16 -11.22
C VAL A 80 20.00 -9.69 -9.95
N GLU A 81 21.31 -9.52 -9.81
CA GLU A 81 22.09 -9.99 -8.65
C GLU A 81 21.70 -9.32 -7.33
N GLN A 82 21.30 -8.04 -7.37
CA GLN A 82 20.87 -7.30 -6.19
C GLN A 82 19.43 -7.65 -5.78
N ASN A 83 18.67 -8.32 -6.65
CA ASN A 83 17.24 -8.54 -6.47
C ASN A 83 16.95 -9.34 -5.20
N SER A 84 17.66 -10.46 -5.00
CA SER A 84 17.47 -11.30 -3.80
C SER A 84 17.78 -10.55 -2.50
N LEU A 85 18.83 -9.72 -2.49
CA LEU A 85 19.18 -8.92 -1.31
C LEU A 85 18.16 -7.81 -1.06
N SER A 86 17.67 -7.14 -2.10
CA SER A 86 16.61 -6.14 -2.03
C SER A 86 15.32 -6.73 -1.47
N ASN A 87 14.89 -7.87 -2.01
CA ASN A 87 13.67 -8.54 -1.59
C ASN A 87 13.78 -8.98 -0.11
N MET A 88 14.94 -9.52 0.29
CA MET A 88 15.18 -9.84 1.71
C MET A 88 15.12 -8.60 2.61
N LYS A 89 15.69 -7.46 2.17
CA LYS A 89 15.63 -6.20 2.93
C LYS A 89 14.20 -5.68 3.07
N PHE A 90 13.43 -5.70 1.98
CA PHE A 90 12.04 -5.26 1.98
C PHE A 90 11.16 -6.16 2.85
N ALA A 91 11.24 -7.48 2.68
CA ALA A 91 10.48 -8.43 3.49
C ALA A 91 10.79 -8.27 5.00
N ARG A 92 12.09 -8.12 5.34
CA ARG A 92 12.49 -7.87 6.74
C ARG A 92 11.97 -6.53 7.26
N PHE A 93 11.98 -5.50 6.42
CA PHE A 93 11.43 -4.20 6.76
C PHE A 93 9.92 -4.28 7.01
N ALA A 94 9.15 -4.86 6.09
CA ALA A 94 7.71 -5.04 6.20
C ALA A 94 7.32 -5.82 7.45
N ASN A 95 7.99 -6.96 7.69
CA ASN A 95 7.78 -7.76 8.89
C ASN A 95 8.03 -6.96 10.18
N ARG A 96 9.12 -6.18 10.23
CA ARG A 96 9.44 -5.36 11.41
C ARG A 96 8.46 -4.20 11.60
N VAL A 97 8.08 -3.52 10.52
CA VAL A 97 7.11 -2.42 10.58
C VAL A 97 5.81 -2.92 11.17
N LEU A 98 5.29 -4.04 10.65
CA LEU A 98 4.04 -4.62 11.10
C LEU A 98 4.13 -5.17 12.54
N LEU A 99 5.25 -5.80 12.90
CA LEU A 99 5.47 -6.36 14.25
C LEU A 99 5.52 -5.28 15.33
N PHE A 100 6.22 -4.17 15.08
CA PHE A 100 6.41 -3.12 16.09
C PHE A 100 5.37 -2.00 16.02
N HIS A 101 4.49 -1.98 15.01
CA HIS A 101 3.39 -1.03 14.94
C HIS A 101 2.40 -1.27 16.08
N ASN A 102 2.14 -0.23 16.87
CA ASN A 102 1.46 -0.36 18.16
C ASN A 102 -0.02 0.05 18.11
N LEU A 103 -0.50 0.69 17.03
CA LEU A 103 -1.92 1.04 16.96
C LEU A 103 -2.78 -0.19 16.67
N GLN A 104 -3.93 -0.22 17.35
CA GLN A 104 -5.00 -1.21 17.17
C GLN A 104 -5.92 -0.90 15.98
N SER A 105 -5.84 0.33 15.46
CA SER A 105 -6.56 0.77 14.27
C SER A 105 -5.61 1.46 13.31
N LEU A 106 -5.60 0.98 12.07
CA LEU A 106 -4.83 1.55 10.98
C LEU A 106 -5.77 2.32 10.04
N LYS A 107 -5.49 3.60 9.82
CA LYS A 107 -6.29 4.38 8.87
C LYS A 107 -6.02 3.92 7.43
N LYS A 108 -4.75 3.77 7.06
CA LYS A 108 -4.35 3.38 5.71
C LYS A 108 -3.21 2.36 5.72
N PHE A 109 -3.35 1.31 4.91
CA PHE A 109 -2.27 0.41 4.54
C PHE A 109 -2.09 0.44 3.03
N SER A 110 -0.88 0.72 2.58
CA SER A 110 -0.51 0.68 1.16
C SER A 110 0.67 -0.28 0.99
N LEU A 111 0.54 -1.20 0.03
CA LEU A 111 1.60 -2.12 -0.35
C LEU A 111 1.77 -2.08 -1.86
N SER A 112 2.95 -1.68 -2.31
CA SER A 112 3.41 -1.79 -3.69
C SER A 112 4.60 -2.71 -3.72
N CYS A 113 4.49 -3.84 -4.42
CA CYS A 113 5.58 -4.80 -4.46
C CYS A 113 5.59 -5.66 -5.72
N ASN A 114 6.78 -6.09 -6.13
CA ASN A 114 6.97 -7.08 -7.17
C ASN A 114 7.29 -8.45 -6.54
N VAL A 115 6.33 -9.36 -6.55
CA VAL A 115 6.35 -10.70 -5.95
C VAL A 115 7.05 -11.69 -6.88
N ASP A 116 8.27 -11.36 -7.28
CA ASP A 116 9.17 -12.33 -7.95
C ASP A 116 9.92 -13.20 -6.92
N SER A 117 9.60 -13.07 -5.63
CA SER A 117 10.31 -13.71 -4.53
C SER A 117 9.37 -14.42 -3.55
N ILE A 118 9.69 -15.68 -3.27
CA ILE A 118 9.09 -16.50 -2.20
C ILE A 118 9.21 -15.89 -0.79
N LEU A 119 10.01 -14.83 -0.62
CA LEU A 119 10.24 -14.18 0.66
C LEU A 119 9.10 -13.25 1.09
N TYR A 120 8.20 -12.89 0.17
CA TYR A 120 7.12 -11.96 0.46
C TYR A 120 5.91 -12.72 1.03
N ASP A 121 5.63 -12.49 2.31
CA ASP A 121 4.41 -12.96 2.97
C ASP A 121 3.28 -11.94 2.79
N VAL A 122 2.90 -11.70 1.53
CA VAL A 122 1.88 -10.69 1.17
C VAL A 122 0.56 -10.97 1.89
N GLN A 123 0.15 -12.25 1.96
CA GLN A 123 -1.08 -12.64 2.65
C GLN A 123 -1.01 -12.37 4.15
N GLY A 124 0.12 -12.66 4.80
CA GLY A 124 0.35 -12.34 6.22
C GLY A 124 0.36 -10.83 6.48
N TRP A 125 0.97 -10.05 5.58
CA TRP A 125 0.98 -8.58 5.68
C TRP A 125 -0.42 -7.98 5.58
N ILE A 126 -1.21 -8.43 4.60
CA ILE A 126 -2.60 -8.00 4.43
C ILE A 126 -3.44 -8.45 5.63
N SER A 127 -3.29 -9.70 6.07
CA SER A 127 -4.00 -10.23 7.24
C SER A 127 -3.71 -9.43 8.50
N THR A 128 -2.46 -8.99 8.68
CA THR A 128 -2.07 -8.14 9.80
C THR A 128 -2.73 -6.77 9.73
N ALA A 129 -2.82 -6.15 8.55
CA ALA A 129 -3.52 -4.88 8.37
C ALA A 129 -5.02 -5.01 8.67
N VAL A 130 -5.65 -6.09 8.19
CA VAL A 130 -7.06 -6.41 8.48
C VAL A 130 -7.29 -6.62 9.98
N PHE A 131 -6.42 -7.38 10.65
CA PHE A 131 -6.48 -7.58 12.10
C PHE A 131 -6.35 -6.26 12.88
N LYS A 132 -5.58 -5.31 12.35
CA LYS A 132 -5.46 -3.94 12.85
C LYS A 132 -6.57 -3.00 12.36
N ASN A 133 -7.74 -3.52 11.99
CA ASN A 133 -8.93 -2.75 11.66
C ASN A 133 -8.67 -1.67 10.58
N VAL A 134 -8.02 -2.05 9.48
CA VAL A 134 -7.66 -1.12 8.41
C VAL A 134 -8.89 -0.50 7.74
N GLN A 135 -8.89 0.82 7.57
CA GLN A 135 -9.99 1.55 6.91
C GLN A 135 -9.76 1.71 5.40
N GLU A 136 -8.52 1.97 4.99
CA GLU A 136 -8.14 2.12 3.58
C GLU A 136 -7.03 1.13 3.23
N LEU A 137 -7.31 0.23 2.29
CA LEU A 137 -6.34 -0.75 1.79
C LEU A 137 -6.04 -0.48 0.31
N ASP A 138 -4.76 -0.30 -0.01
CA ASP A 138 -4.28 -0.04 -1.37
C ASP A 138 -3.16 -1.03 -1.73
N LEU A 139 -3.45 -1.95 -2.65
CA LEU A 139 -2.55 -3.01 -3.07
C LEU A 139 -2.18 -2.83 -4.54
N SER A 140 -0.87 -2.77 -4.81
CA SER A 140 -0.28 -2.79 -6.14
C SER A 140 0.73 -3.94 -6.20
N ILE A 141 0.29 -5.09 -6.69
CA ILE A 141 1.06 -6.32 -6.68
C ILE A 141 1.38 -6.69 -8.12
N HIS A 142 2.66 -6.83 -8.43
CA HIS A 142 3.13 -7.33 -9.72
C HIS A 142 3.81 -8.67 -9.50
N SER A 143 3.56 -9.64 -10.38
CA SER A 143 4.12 -10.98 -10.28
C SER A 143 3.94 -11.70 -11.60
N GLY A 144 4.80 -12.67 -11.89
CA GLY A 144 4.61 -13.63 -12.99
C GLY A 144 3.46 -14.62 -12.78
N PHE A 145 2.83 -14.63 -11.60
CA PHE A 145 1.69 -15.49 -11.28
C PHE A 145 0.64 -14.73 -10.45
N PRO A 146 -0.63 -15.17 -10.46
CA PRO A 146 -1.69 -14.51 -9.69
C PRO A 146 -1.50 -14.70 -8.19
N VAL A 147 -1.63 -13.61 -7.41
CA VAL A 147 -1.51 -13.62 -5.96
C VAL A 147 -2.89 -13.63 -5.32
N GLN A 148 -3.17 -14.66 -4.53
CA GLN A 148 -4.41 -14.80 -3.76
C GLN A 148 -4.42 -13.85 -2.56
N LEU A 149 -5.59 -13.26 -2.28
CA LEU A 149 -5.82 -12.43 -1.11
C LEU A 149 -6.33 -13.27 0.06
N PRO A 150 -6.01 -12.91 1.33
CA PRO A 150 -6.50 -13.68 2.46
C PRO A 150 -8.01 -13.47 2.67
N ASN A 151 -8.74 -14.53 3.03
CA ASN A 151 -10.20 -14.52 3.19
C ASN A 151 -10.72 -13.50 4.21
N ASN A 152 -9.93 -13.19 5.25
CA ASN A 152 -10.30 -12.20 6.26
C ASN A 152 -10.45 -10.79 5.67
N LEU A 153 -9.81 -10.47 4.55
CA LEU A 153 -9.98 -9.20 3.85
C LEU A 153 -11.45 -8.98 3.46
N PHE A 154 -12.08 -10.00 2.88
CA PHE A 154 -13.46 -9.95 2.38
C PHE A 154 -14.53 -9.94 3.48
N THR A 155 -14.12 -10.07 4.74
CA THR A 155 -14.99 -9.98 5.94
C THR A 155 -14.62 -8.81 6.85
N CYS A 156 -13.74 -7.92 6.39
CA CYS A 156 -13.27 -6.76 7.15
C CYS A 156 -14.39 -5.71 7.33
N LYS A 157 -14.90 -5.59 8.55
CA LYS A 157 -16.02 -4.68 8.88
C LYS A 157 -15.64 -3.21 8.96
N THR A 158 -14.34 -2.90 8.97
CA THR A 158 -13.81 -1.54 9.12
C THR A 158 -13.30 -0.94 7.81
N LEU A 159 -13.28 -1.73 6.73
CA LEU A 159 -12.75 -1.33 5.44
C LEU A 159 -13.74 -0.41 4.70
N GLU A 160 -13.33 0.83 4.48
CA GLU A 160 -14.09 1.85 3.75
C GLU A 160 -13.61 2.01 2.30
N LYS A 161 -12.32 1.80 2.03
CA LYS A 161 -11.74 1.91 0.69
C LYS A 161 -10.84 0.72 0.40
N LEU A 162 -11.07 0.10 -0.75
CA LEU A 162 -10.26 -0.99 -1.26
C LEU A 162 -9.80 -0.66 -2.68
N ARG A 163 -8.49 -0.69 -2.91
CA ARG A 163 -7.90 -0.68 -4.24
C ARG A 163 -7.04 -1.92 -4.43
N LEU A 164 -7.32 -2.65 -5.49
CA LEU A 164 -6.56 -3.81 -5.94
C LEU A 164 -6.01 -3.52 -7.33
N HIS A 165 -4.70 -3.67 -7.50
CA HIS A 165 -4.04 -3.48 -8.78
C HIS A 165 -2.99 -4.57 -9.06
N GLY A 166 -3.04 -5.12 -10.28
CA GLY A 166 -1.98 -5.96 -10.84
C GLY A 166 -2.28 -7.46 -10.75
N SER A 167 -1.26 -8.27 -10.53
CA SER A 167 -1.30 -9.75 -10.55
C SER A 167 -2.00 -10.31 -9.30
N ILE A 168 -3.25 -9.92 -9.08
CA ILE A 168 -4.08 -10.32 -7.94
C ILE A 168 -5.21 -11.19 -8.47
N LEU A 169 -5.37 -12.37 -7.87
CA LEU A 169 -6.53 -13.22 -8.08
C LEU A 169 -7.61 -12.86 -7.07
N VAL A 170 -8.74 -12.39 -7.58
CA VAL A 170 -9.92 -12.06 -6.80
C VAL A 170 -10.83 -13.29 -6.77
N GLU A 171 -10.84 -13.95 -5.62
CA GLU A 171 -11.64 -15.15 -5.36
C GLU A 171 -12.93 -14.80 -4.62
N THR A 172 -13.94 -15.68 -4.72
CA THR A 172 -15.19 -15.51 -3.99
C THR A 172 -15.28 -16.45 -2.80
N PRO A 173 -14.77 -16.05 -1.61
CA PRO A 173 -14.96 -16.86 -0.42
C PRO A 173 -16.47 -16.99 -0.12
N THR A 174 -16.84 -18.08 0.54
CA THR A 174 -18.24 -18.41 0.84
C THR A 174 -19.00 -17.33 1.61
N ASN A 175 -18.28 -16.50 2.39
CA ASN A 175 -18.84 -15.38 3.14
C ASN A 175 -18.10 -14.07 2.79
N ILE A 176 -18.72 -13.24 1.94
CA ILE A 176 -18.24 -11.87 1.64
C ILE A 176 -19.13 -10.88 2.38
N SER A 177 -18.54 -10.06 3.23
CA SER A 177 -19.23 -9.01 3.98
C SER A 177 -18.33 -7.80 4.18
N LEU A 178 -18.57 -6.76 3.38
CA LEU A 178 -17.86 -5.48 3.42
C LEU A 178 -18.87 -4.36 3.70
N PRO A 179 -19.43 -4.28 4.92
CA PRO A 179 -20.67 -3.57 5.21
C PRO A 179 -20.56 -2.05 5.02
N ILE A 180 -19.37 -1.48 5.22
CA ILE A 180 -19.14 -0.04 5.15
C ILE A 180 -18.26 0.37 3.96
N LEU A 181 -17.91 -0.55 3.06
CA LEU A 181 -17.06 -0.24 1.92
C LEU A 181 -17.76 0.78 1.01
N ARG A 182 -17.12 1.94 0.82
CA ARG A 182 -17.62 3.06 0.03
C ARG A 182 -16.93 3.19 -1.31
N THR A 183 -15.67 2.77 -1.40
CA THR A 183 -14.87 2.87 -2.61
C THR A 183 -14.22 1.53 -2.92
N LEU A 184 -14.48 1.01 -4.11
CA LEU A 184 -13.84 -0.19 -4.64
C LEU A 184 -13.15 0.15 -5.95
N LYS A 185 -11.87 -0.16 -6.07
CA LYS A 185 -11.09 -0.03 -7.30
C LYS A 185 -10.48 -1.37 -7.69
N LEU A 186 -10.84 -1.86 -8.86
CA LEU A 186 -10.38 -3.12 -9.42
C LEU A 186 -9.61 -2.81 -10.71
N GLU A 187 -8.28 -2.87 -10.65
CA GLU A 187 -7.42 -2.36 -11.71
C GLU A 187 -6.48 -3.44 -12.25
N ALA A 188 -6.80 -3.99 -13.42
CA ALA A 188 -6.04 -5.03 -14.11
C ALA A 188 -5.79 -6.25 -13.21
N VAL A 189 -6.85 -6.71 -12.53
CA VAL A 189 -6.87 -7.91 -11.68
C VAL A 189 -7.48 -9.08 -12.43
N GLU A 190 -7.24 -10.29 -11.93
CA GLU A 190 -7.82 -11.55 -12.40
C GLU A 190 -8.97 -11.98 -11.47
N TYR A 191 -9.94 -12.74 -11.98
CA TYR A 191 -11.09 -13.24 -11.22
C TYR A 191 -11.16 -14.76 -11.26
N GLU A 192 -11.65 -15.39 -10.20
CA GLU A 192 -11.89 -16.84 -10.16
C GLU A 192 -12.89 -17.31 -11.25
N ASP A 193 -13.96 -16.54 -11.44
CA ASP A 193 -15.03 -16.82 -12.40
C ASP A 193 -15.72 -15.53 -12.90
N ASP A 194 -16.56 -15.65 -13.92
CA ASP A 194 -17.35 -14.54 -14.49
C ASP A 194 -18.39 -13.96 -13.49
N GLU A 195 -18.77 -14.69 -12.43
CA GLU A 195 -19.72 -14.23 -11.40
C GLU A 195 -19.04 -13.47 -10.25
N CYS A 196 -17.71 -13.56 -10.13
CA CYS A 196 -16.94 -13.00 -9.03
C CYS A 196 -17.13 -11.48 -8.88
N PRO A 197 -17.04 -10.66 -9.95
CA PRO A 197 -17.33 -9.24 -9.87
C PRO A 197 -18.71 -8.92 -9.26
N LYS A 198 -19.73 -9.67 -9.68
CA LYS A 198 -21.12 -9.49 -9.24
C LYS A 198 -21.30 -9.84 -7.77
N LYS A 199 -20.73 -10.97 -7.33
CA LYS A 199 -20.74 -11.39 -5.91
C LYS A 199 -20.08 -10.34 -5.02
N ILE A 200 -18.90 -9.82 -5.40
CA ILE A 200 -18.19 -8.82 -4.60
C ILE A 200 -18.96 -7.51 -4.50
N VAL A 201 -19.44 -6.99 -5.62
CA VAL A 201 -20.17 -5.70 -5.64
C VAL A 201 -21.50 -5.81 -4.87
N SER A 202 -22.24 -6.90 -5.03
CA SER A 202 -23.49 -7.13 -4.29
C SER A 202 -23.30 -7.28 -2.77
N SER A 203 -22.12 -7.73 -2.33
CA SER A 203 -21.75 -7.82 -0.90
C SER A 203 -21.30 -6.49 -0.26
N CYS A 204 -21.35 -5.37 -1.01
CA CYS A 204 -20.93 -4.04 -0.56
C CYS A 204 -22.13 -3.06 -0.51
N PRO A 205 -22.99 -3.11 0.51
CA PRO A 205 -24.25 -2.35 0.52
C PRO A 205 -24.05 -0.82 0.53
N CYS A 206 -22.92 -0.33 1.05
CA CYS A 206 -22.60 1.10 1.14
C CYS A 206 -21.73 1.63 -0.02
N LEU A 207 -21.53 0.85 -1.08
CA LEU A 207 -20.62 1.18 -2.17
C LEU A 207 -21.10 2.43 -2.93
N LYS A 208 -20.31 3.51 -2.89
CA LYS A 208 -20.62 4.78 -3.56
C LYS A 208 -19.78 5.01 -4.82
N SER A 209 -18.55 4.51 -4.85
CA SER A 209 -17.63 4.70 -5.96
C SER A 209 -17.02 3.37 -6.39
N LEU A 210 -17.13 3.06 -7.68
CA LEU A 210 -16.57 1.88 -8.31
C LEU A 210 -15.69 2.31 -9.46
N ALA A 211 -14.40 1.97 -9.40
CA ALA A 211 -13.48 2.15 -10.51
C ALA A 211 -13.03 0.79 -11.04
N ILE A 212 -13.18 0.57 -12.34
CA ILE A 212 -12.81 -0.67 -13.00
C ILE A 212 -11.85 -0.32 -14.13
N ARG A 213 -10.63 -0.85 -14.07
CA ARG A 213 -9.68 -0.81 -15.19
C ARG A 213 -9.44 -2.22 -15.67
N ARG A 214 -10.01 -2.60 -16.82
CA ARG A 214 -9.78 -3.94 -17.38
C ARG A 214 -8.42 -3.97 -18.11
N GLY A 215 -7.57 -4.93 -17.78
CA GLY A 215 -6.18 -5.03 -18.27
C GLY A 215 -5.83 -6.45 -18.72
N HIS A 216 -4.56 -6.73 -18.99
CA HIS A 216 -4.12 -8.03 -19.55
C HIS A 216 -4.37 -9.24 -18.63
N ASN A 217 -4.45 -9.02 -17.31
CA ASN A 217 -4.78 -10.07 -16.34
C ASN A 217 -6.30 -10.37 -16.26
N ASP A 218 -7.14 -9.51 -16.84
CA ASP A 218 -8.58 -9.67 -16.74
C ASP A 218 -9.06 -10.81 -17.65
N ASN A 219 -9.58 -11.85 -17.02
CA ASN A 219 -10.03 -13.08 -17.67
C ASN A 219 -11.56 -13.16 -17.85
N VAL A 220 -12.31 -12.15 -17.43
CA VAL A 220 -13.78 -12.19 -17.44
C VAL A 220 -14.33 -11.93 -18.85
N GLY A 221 -15.31 -12.69 -19.30
CA GLY A 221 -15.93 -12.45 -20.61
C GLY A 221 -16.68 -11.11 -20.65
N THR A 222 -17.61 -10.93 -19.72
CA THR A 222 -18.42 -9.72 -19.55
C THR A 222 -18.39 -9.28 -18.10
N PHE A 223 -17.94 -8.05 -17.84
CA PHE A 223 -17.93 -7.52 -16.49
C PHE A 223 -19.35 -7.05 -16.13
N ALA A 224 -20.11 -7.93 -15.47
CA ALA A 224 -21.51 -7.73 -15.13
C ALA A 224 -21.68 -7.42 -13.64
N VAL A 225 -22.21 -6.24 -13.29
CA VAL A 225 -22.46 -5.86 -11.89
C VAL A 225 -23.75 -5.06 -11.72
N SER A 226 -24.35 -5.17 -10.54
CA SER A 226 -25.53 -4.37 -10.18
C SER A 226 -25.34 -3.75 -8.80
N SER A 227 -25.59 -2.45 -8.67
CA SER A 227 -25.53 -1.76 -7.39
C SER A 227 -26.45 -0.53 -7.35
N ALA A 228 -27.41 -0.55 -6.44
CA ALA A 228 -28.31 0.58 -6.21
C ALA A 228 -27.69 1.70 -5.36
N SER A 229 -26.57 1.44 -4.65
CA SER A 229 -25.91 2.43 -3.79
C SER A 229 -24.86 3.27 -4.53
N LEU A 230 -24.47 2.84 -5.73
CA LEU A 230 -23.41 3.45 -6.52
C LEU A 230 -23.78 4.86 -6.98
N ARG A 231 -22.81 5.79 -6.92
CA ARG A 231 -22.95 7.19 -7.33
C ARG A 231 -21.91 7.62 -8.36
N ASP A 232 -20.71 7.06 -8.25
CA ASP A 232 -19.57 7.36 -9.13
C ASP A 232 -19.09 6.07 -9.79
N LEU A 233 -19.02 6.07 -11.11
CA LEU A 233 -18.54 4.94 -11.89
C LEU A 233 -17.42 5.39 -12.82
N ASP A 234 -16.22 4.84 -12.64
CA ASP A 234 -15.07 5.05 -13.53
C ASP A 234 -14.72 3.73 -14.22
N ILE A 235 -14.91 3.68 -15.54
CA ILE A 235 -14.59 2.51 -16.34
C ILE A 235 -13.47 2.87 -17.29
N SER A 236 -12.41 2.08 -17.27
CA SER A 236 -11.30 2.25 -18.18
C SER A 236 -10.80 0.96 -18.81
N LYS A 237 -10.30 1.09 -20.04
CA LYS A 237 -9.52 0.06 -20.74
C LYS A 237 -8.04 0.34 -20.51
N GLY A 238 -7.31 -0.64 -19.98
CA GLY A 238 -5.85 -0.62 -19.87
C GLY A 238 -5.17 -0.82 -21.22
N HIS A 239 -3.84 -0.93 -21.22
CA HIS A 239 -3.07 -1.28 -22.40
C HIS A 239 -3.31 -2.75 -22.77
N LEU A 240 -4.32 -2.96 -23.61
CA LEU A 240 -4.75 -4.24 -24.16
C LEU A 240 -4.65 -4.17 -25.68
N ASP A 241 -4.49 -5.32 -26.32
CA ASP A 241 -4.50 -5.41 -27.78
C ASP A 241 -5.79 -4.81 -28.35
N GLU A 242 -5.68 -4.17 -29.52
CA GLU A 242 -6.84 -3.54 -30.19
C GLU A 242 -7.93 -4.56 -30.53
N SER A 243 -7.54 -5.82 -30.71
CA SER A 243 -8.44 -6.94 -30.97
C SER A 243 -9.24 -7.36 -29.72
N THR A 244 -8.74 -7.12 -28.51
CA THR A 244 -9.38 -7.54 -27.25
C THR A 244 -10.73 -6.86 -27.08
N ILE A 245 -11.79 -7.67 -27.14
CA ILE A 245 -13.16 -7.23 -26.93
C ILE A 245 -13.44 -7.18 -25.44
N ILE A 246 -13.69 -5.99 -24.92
CA ILE A 246 -14.07 -5.77 -23.53
C ILE A 246 -15.55 -5.46 -23.47
N LYS A 247 -16.27 -6.17 -22.59
CA LYS A 247 -17.71 -6.01 -22.39
C LYS A 247 -18.00 -5.62 -20.94
N PHE A 248 -18.98 -4.73 -20.77
CA PHE A 248 -19.50 -4.31 -19.47
C PHE A 248 -21.02 -4.35 -19.52
N GLU A 249 -21.63 -4.87 -18.45
CA GLU A 249 -23.06 -4.80 -18.20
C GLU A 249 -23.29 -4.28 -16.78
N ILE A 250 -23.59 -3.00 -16.67
CA ILE A 250 -23.68 -2.32 -15.37
C ILE A 250 -25.09 -1.80 -15.19
N ASN A 251 -25.74 -2.30 -14.15
CA ASN A 251 -27.03 -1.80 -13.68
C ASN A 251 -26.81 -0.97 -12.41
N ALA A 252 -26.95 0.35 -12.53
CA ALA A 252 -26.65 1.26 -11.42
C ALA A 252 -27.62 2.47 -11.45
N PRO A 253 -28.85 2.30 -10.92
CA PRO A 253 -29.96 3.23 -11.16
C PRO A 253 -29.78 4.62 -10.52
N ASN A 254 -28.86 4.75 -9.56
CA ASN A 254 -28.65 5.97 -8.80
C ASN A 254 -27.32 6.68 -9.12
N VAL A 255 -26.71 6.41 -10.29
CA VAL A 255 -25.41 6.97 -10.67
C VAL A 255 -25.58 8.31 -11.40
N PRO A 256 -25.31 9.46 -10.76
CA PRO A 256 -25.30 10.76 -11.42
C PRO A 256 -24.04 11.01 -12.27
N CYS A 257 -22.93 10.33 -11.99
CA CYS A 257 -21.64 10.60 -12.61
C CYS A 257 -20.98 9.34 -13.17
N ILE A 258 -20.67 9.38 -14.46
CA ILE A 258 -20.05 8.29 -15.20
C ILE A 258 -18.84 8.84 -15.94
N ILE A 259 -17.69 8.24 -15.67
CA ILE A 259 -16.43 8.51 -16.34
C ILE A 259 -16.07 7.25 -17.12
N ILE A 260 -15.97 7.38 -18.44
CA ILE A 260 -15.54 6.31 -19.33
C ILE A 260 -14.25 6.75 -20.01
N ARG A 261 -13.18 5.97 -19.87
CA ARG A 261 -11.84 6.29 -20.39
C ARG A 261 -11.30 5.14 -21.23
N GLY A 262 -10.66 5.43 -22.37
CA GLY A 262 -9.97 4.43 -23.19
C GLY A 262 -10.42 4.40 -24.65
N THR A 263 -9.66 3.66 -25.46
CA THR A 263 -9.84 3.56 -26.90
C THR A 263 -10.83 2.42 -27.21
N THR A 264 -12.06 2.81 -27.53
CA THR A 264 -13.16 1.99 -28.10
C THR A 264 -13.64 0.77 -27.28
N PHE A 265 -14.86 0.88 -26.75
CA PHE A 265 -15.63 -0.24 -26.18
C PHE A 265 -16.53 -0.82 -27.27
N LYS A 266 -16.44 -2.13 -27.54
CA LYS A 266 -17.25 -2.77 -28.59
C LYS A 266 -18.67 -3.12 -28.14
N ASN A 267 -18.89 -3.36 -26.84
CA ASN A 267 -20.22 -3.67 -26.27
C ASN A 267 -20.32 -3.17 -24.82
N LEU A 268 -20.64 -1.88 -24.66
CA LEU A 268 -20.93 -1.27 -23.36
C LEU A 268 -22.45 -1.19 -23.20
N LYS A 269 -22.99 -1.97 -22.26
CA LYS A 269 -24.41 -1.90 -21.87
C LYS A 269 -24.51 -1.26 -20.49
N LEU A 270 -25.17 -0.10 -20.44
CA LEU A 270 -25.45 0.62 -19.20
C LEU A 270 -26.95 0.72 -19.03
N GLU A 271 -27.45 0.20 -17.91
CA GLU A 271 -28.86 0.32 -17.51
C GLU A 271 -28.93 1.20 -16.26
N PHE A 272 -29.79 2.22 -16.32
CA PHE A 272 -30.06 3.18 -15.24
C PHE A 272 -31.55 3.14 -14.90
#